data_AF-A0A2W5RSY4-F1
#
_entry.id   AF-A0A2W5RSY4-F1
#
_cell.length_a   1.000
_cell.length_b   1.000
_cell.length_c   1.000
_cell.angle_alpha   90.00
_cell.angle_beta   90.00
_cell.angle_gamma   90.00
#
_symmetry.space_group_name_H-M   'P 1'
#
loop_
_entity.id
_entity.type
_entity.pdbx_description
1 polymer ?
#
loop_
_entity_poly.entity_id
_entity_poly.type
_entity_poly.pdbx_seq_one_letter_code
_entity_poly.pdbx_strand_id
1 'polypeptide(L)'
;DRFGAAKVLIFGSLGVAAIATIFYHSLGAVSPTTVFALYMLLGFFSGTVGLVSYSMVKMFPAPIRFSGISFSYNVAYAIAGGITLPLVQWLSLYSNIGAMYYIWLVCLVCFFTALVYRTQFETKP
;
A
#
# COMPACT_ATOMS: atom_id res chain seq x y z
N ASP A 1 12.74 12.87 2.35
CA ASP A 1 13.80 13.73 1.82
C ASP A 1 14.93 13.02 1.08
N ARG A 2 15.85 12.30 1.74
CA ARG A 2 17.08 11.82 1.07
C ARG A 2 16.89 10.82 -0.08
N PHE A 3 15.85 9.98 -0.04
CA PHE A 3 15.67 8.88 -1.00
C PHE A 3 14.55 9.10 -2.02
N GLY A 4 13.78 10.20 -1.91
CA GLY A 4 12.55 10.41 -2.70
C GLY A 4 11.38 9.57 -2.18
N ALA A 5 10.16 10.07 -2.33
CA ALA A 5 8.95 9.38 -1.89
C ALA A 5 8.64 8.19 -2.81
N ALA A 6 8.87 8.32 -4.12
CA ALA A 6 8.55 7.26 -5.06
C ALA A 6 9.34 5.98 -4.80
N LYS A 7 10.66 6.09 -4.59
CA LYS A 7 11.52 4.93 -4.35
C LYS A 7 11.10 4.20 -3.07
N VAL A 8 10.79 4.93 -2.01
CA VAL A 8 10.37 4.32 -0.75
C VAL A 8 9.00 3.65 -0.86
N LEU A 9 8.05 4.23 -1.61
CA LEU A 9 6.76 3.58 -1.90
C LEU A 9 6.93 2.30 -2.73
N ILE A 10 7.86 2.29 -3.70
CA ILE A 10 8.20 1.09 -4.49
C ILE A 10 8.80 0.00 -3.59
N PHE A 11 9.82 0.32 -2.80
CA PHE A 11 10.43 -0.65 -1.88
C PHE A 11 9.44 -1.11 -0.80
N GLY A 12 8.62 -0.19 -0.30
CA GLY A 12 7.56 -0.47 0.68
C GLY A 12 6.53 -1.45 0.14
N SER A 13 5.97 -1.19 -1.05
CA SER A 13 4.97 -2.07 -1.67
C SER A 13 5.52 -3.47 -1.99
N LEU A 14 6.76 -3.56 -2.49
CA LEU A 14 7.42 -4.85 -2.70
C LEU A 14 7.69 -5.59 -1.38
N GLY A 15 8.11 -4.87 -0.35
CA GLY A 15 8.31 -5.40 0.99
C GLY A 15 7.01 -5.93 1.61
N VAL A 16 5.92 -5.17 1.52
CA VAL A 16 4.59 -5.60 1.96
C VAL A 16 4.16 -6.87 1.21
N ALA A 17 4.29 -6.90 -0.12
CA ALA A 17 3.90 -8.07 -0.92
C ALA A 17 4.70 -9.34 -0.52
N ALA A 18 6.03 -9.21 -0.37
CA ALA A 18 6.89 -10.31 0.03
C ALA A 18 6.56 -10.81 1.45
N ILE A 19 6.48 -9.91 2.43
CA ILE A 19 6.21 -10.29 3.83
C ILE A 19 4.77 -10.77 4.00
N ALA A 20 3.79 -10.21 3.31
CA ALA A 20 2.42 -10.73 3.31
C ALA A 20 2.38 -12.17 2.80
N THR A 21 3.11 -12.47 1.73
CA THR A 21 3.20 -13.84 1.20
C THR A 21 3.75 -14.80 2.26
N ILE A 22 4.87 -14.45 2.89
CA ILE A 22 5.48 -15.26 3.95
C ILE A 22 4.52 -15.41 5.13
N PHE A 23 3.88 -14.31 5.57
CA PHE A 23 2.95 -14.29 6.69
C PHE A 23 1.77 -15.24 6.45
N TYR A 24 1.06 -15.11 5.33
CA TYR A 24 -0.12 -15.91 5.04
C TYR A 24 0.21 -17.40 4.86
N HIS A 25 1.36 -17.74 4.26
CA HIS A 25 1.81 -19.13 4.16
C HIS A 25 2.34 -19.71 5.49
N SER A 26 2.74 -18.85 6.43
CA SER A 26 3.21 -19.28 7.76
C SER A 26 2.07 -19.54 8.75
N LEU A 27 0.87 -19.02 8.48
CA LEU A 27 -0.30 -19.21 9.34
C LEU A 27 -0.60 -20.70 9.54
N GLY A 28 -0.55 -21.17 10.79
CA GLY A 28 -0.79 -22.57 11.15
C GLY A 28 0.40 -23.51 10.94
N ALA A 29 1.50 -23.04 10.34
CA ALA A 29 2.69 -23.85 10.07
C ALA A 29 3.87 -23.56 11.02
N VAL A 30 3.93 -22.37 11.60
CA VAL A 30 5.05 -21.94 12.47
C VAL A 30 4.57 -21.50 13.86
N SER A 31 5.53 -21.28 14.77
CA SER A 31 5.24 -20.85 16.14
C SER A 31 4.49 -19.50 16.17
N PRO A 32 3.61 -19.27 17.16
CA PRO A 32 2.91 -17.99 17.30
C PRO A 32 3.85 -16.79 17.40
N THR A 33 5.01 -16.96 18.06
CA THR A 33 6.04 -15.91 18.19
C THR A 33 6.57 -15.45 16.83
N THR A 34 6.78 -16.39 15.89
CA THR A 34 7.22 -16.08 14.53
C THR A 34 6.14 -15.35 13.75
N VAL A 35 4.88 -15.75 13.90
CA VAL A 35 3.74 -15.07 13.27
C VAL A 35 3.63 -13.62 13.76
N PHE A 36 3.81 -13.37 15.06
CA PHE A 36 3.84 -12.01 15.60
C PHE A 36 5.00 -11.19 15.03
N ALA A 37 6.19 -11.78 14.92
CA ALA A 37 7.35 -11.09 14.33
C ALA A 37 7.09 -10.73 12.84
N LEU A 38 6.51 -11.65 12.07
CA LEU A 38 6.12 -11.39 10.67
C LEU A 38 5.04 -10.31 10.58
N TYR A 39 4.08 -10.28 11.51
CA TYR A 39 3.05 -9.24 11.57
C TYR A 39 3.65 -7.86 11.87
N MET A 40 4.60 -7.76 12.81
CA MET A 40 5.34 -6.53 13.08
C MET A 40 6.13 -6.06 11.86
N LEU A 41 6.78 -6.99 11.15
CA LEU A 41 7.54 -6.68 9.94
C LEU A 41 6.62 -6.22 8.79
N LEU A 42 5.44 -6.83 8.66
CA LEU A 42 4.42 -6.38 7.72
C LEU A 42 3.98 -4.94 8.03
N GLY A 43 3.74 -4.64 9.32
CA GLY A 43 3.43 -3.29 9.80
C GLY A 43 4.55 -2.28 9.51
N PHE A 44 5.81 -2.68 9.68
CA PHE A 44 6.98 -1.85 9.35
C PHE A 44 6.99 -1.43 7.88
N PHE A 45 6.82 -2.37 6.94
CA PHE A 45 6.77 -2.04 5.50
C PHE A 45 5.50 -1.26 5.12
N SER A 46 4.36 -1.59 5.72
CA SER A 46 3.10 -0.86 5.54
C SER A 46 3.19 0.60 5.99
N GLY A 47 4.07 0.92 6.95
CA GLY A 47 4.31 2.28 7.42
C GLY A 47 4.78 3.26 6.33
N THR A 48 5.25 2.77 5.18
CA THR A 48 5.59 3.59 4.02
C THR A 48 4.39 4.38 3.46
N VAL A 49 3.15 4.02 3.80
CA VAL A 49 1.94 4.77 3.47
C VAL A 49 1.96 6.22 3.99
N GLY A 50 2.75 6.52 5.03
CA GLY A 50 2.94 7.88 5.53
C GLY A 50 3.51 8.85 4.48
N LEU A 51 4.20 8.35 3.46
CA LEU A 51 4.71 9.16 2.34
C LEU A 51 3.63 9.60 1.36
N VAL A 52 2.43 9.03 1.43
CA VAL A 52 1.30 9.45 0.60
C VAL A 52 0.93 10.90 0.92
N SER A 53 0.84 11.26 2.21
CA SER A 53 0.54 12.63 2.64
C SER A 53 1.58 13.63 2.14
N TYR A 54 2.88 13.28 2.21
CA TYR A 54 3.96 14.09 1.64
C TYR A 54 3.79 14.28 0.13
N SER A 55 3.52 13.20 -0.59
CA SER A 55 3.39 13.21 -2.06
C SER A 55 2.21 14.08 -2.49
N MET A 56 1.08 13.97 -1.79
CA MET A 56 -0.12 14.79 -2.03
C MET A 56 0.16 16.29 -1.90
N VAL A 57 0.88 16.73 -0.85
CA VAL A 57 1.23 18.14 -0.66
C VAL A 57 2.14 18.66 -1.79
N LYS A 58 3.03 17.80 -2.33
CA LYS A 58 3.91 18.15 -3.46
C LYS A 58 3.15 18.22 -4.80
N MET A 59 2.13 17.39 -4.99
CA MET A 59 1.37 17.30 -6.25
C MET A 59 0.42 18.47 -6.47
N PHE A 60 -0.21 18.99 -5.40
CA PHE A 60 -1.22 20.04 -5.54
C PHE A 60 -0.67 21.45 -5.23
N PRO A 61 -0.90 22.44 -6.12
CA PRO A 61 -0.48 23.82 -5.89
C PRO A 61 -1.29 24.46 -4.77
N ALA A 62 -0.69 25.43 -4.08
CA ALA A 62 -1.24 26.03 -2.85
C ALA A 62 -2.73 26.46 -2.95
N PRO A 63 -3.21 27.09 -4.05
CA PRO A 63 -4.59 27.58 -4.11
C PRO A 63 -5.67 26.50 -4.05
N ILE A 64 -5.37 25.28 -4.53
CA ILE A 64 -6.34 24.16 -4.59
C ILE A 64 -5.90 22.96 -3.74
N ARG A 65 -4.82 23.10 -2.95
CA ARG A 65 -4.22 21.95 -2.24
C ARG A 65 -5.20 21.30 -1.29
N PHE A 66 -5.92 22.09 -0.50
CA PHE A 66 -6.84 21.55 0.50
C PHE A 66 -8.00 20.78 -0.15
N SER A 67 -8.67 21.39 -1.14
CA SER A 67 -9.79 20.79 -1.86
C SER A 67 -9.35 19.61 -2.73
N GLY A 68 -8.23 19.73 -3.44
CA GLY A 68 -7.67 18.67 -4.29
C GLY A 68 -7.24 17.43 -3.50
N ILE A 69 -6.58 17.62 -2.35
CA ILE A 69 -6.22 16.52 -1.45
C ILE A 69 -7.48 15.87 -0.88
N SER A 70 -8.41 16.66 -0.33
CA SER A 70 -9.64 16.13 0.26
C SER A 70 -10.47 15.36 -0.76
N PHE A 71 -10.67 15.91 -1.97
CA PHE A 71 -11.41 15.24 -3.04
C PHE A 71 -10.75 13.91 -3.42
N SER A 72 -9.44 13.92 -3.71
CA SER A 72 -8.71 12.73 -4.11
C SER A 72 -8.71 11.65 -3.03
N TYR A 73 -8.52 12.05 -1.77
CA TYR A 73 -8.51 11.14 -0.62
C TYR A 73 -9.89 10.50 -0.41
N ASN A 74 -10.97 11.30 -0.41
CA ASN A 74 -12.32 10.78 -0.19
C ASN A 74 -12.78 9.86 -1.32
N VAL A 75 -12.51 10.21 -2.59
CA VAL A 75 -12.85 9.35 -3.74
C VAL A 75 -12.09 8.03 -3.68
N ALA A 76 -10.76 8.08 -3.44
CA ALA A 76 -9.96 6.87 -3.30
C ALA A 76 -10.44 6.00 -2.13
N TYR A 77 -10.76 6.62 -0.99
CA TYR A 77 -11.25 5.91 0.20
C TYR A 77 -12.63 5.29 -0.01
N ALA A 78 -13.55 5.96 -0.71
CA ALA A 78 -14.86 5.41 -1.03
C ALA A 78 -14.76 4.19 -1.95
N ILE A 79 -13.89 4.26 -2.97
CA ILE A 79 -13.66 3.14 -3.91
C ILE A 79 -12.96 1.99 -3.19
N ALA A 80 -11.83 2.24 -2.53
CA ALA A 80 -11.06 1.21 -1.86
C ALA A 80 -11.87 0.59 -0.71
N GLY A 81 -12.51 1.40 0.13
CA GLY A 81 -13.34 0.95 1.24
C GLY A 81 -14.55 0.13 0.77
N GLY A 82 -15.20 0.55 -0.31
CA GLY A 82 -16.34 -0.17 -0.90
C GLY A 82 -15.95 -1.52 -1.53
N ILE A 83 -14.75 -1.62 -2.12
CA ILE A 83 -14.30 -2.84 -2.81
C ILE A 83 -13.59 -3.82 -1.87
N THR A 84 -12.87 -3.32 -0.86
CA THR A 84 -12.00 -4.15 0.01
C THR A 84 -12.75 -5.33 0.61
N LEU A 85 -13.82 -5.07 1.36
CA LEU A 85 -14.50 -6.12 2.12
C LEU A 85 -15.19 -7.15 1.22
N PRO A 86 -15.99 -6.76 0.19
CA PRO A 86 -16.61 -7.73 -0.71
C PRO A 86 -15.57 -8.57 -1.47
N LEU A 87 -14.49 -7.96 -1.95
CA LEU A 87 -13.47 -8.67 -2.72
C LEU A 87 -12.67 -9.63 -1.84
N VAL A 88 -12.24 -9.21 -0.65
CA VAL A 88 -11.56 -10.09 0.31
C VAL A 88 -12.44 -11.26 0.72
N GLN A 89 -13.72 -10.99 1.00
CA GLN A 89 -14.68 -12.04 1.37
C GLN A 89 -14.85 -13.04 0.22
N TRP A 90 -15.07 -12.54 -1.01
CA TRP A 90 -15.21 -13.38 -2.18
C TRP A 90 -13.98 -14.25 -2.45
N LEU A 91 -12.77 -13.67 -2.39
CA LEU A 91 -11.51 -14.40 -2.54
C LEU A 91 -11.32 -15.48 -1.45
N SER A 92 -11.77 -15.19 -0.23
CA SER A 92 -11.67 -16.11 0.90
C SER A 92 -12.61 -17.32 0.78
N LEU A 93 -13.64 -17.26 -0.07
CA LEU A 93 -14.48 -18.42 -0.40
C LEU A 93 -13.73 -19.48 -1.22
N TYR A 94 -12.71 -19.07 -1.97
CA TYR A 94 -11.94 -19.97 -2.85
C TYR A 94 -10.60 -20.40 -2.23
N SER A 95 -10.08 -19.64 -1.27
CA SER A 95 -8.76 -19.92 -0.67
C SER A 95 -8.65 -19.38 0.75
N ASN A 96 -8.06 -20.17 1.65
CA ASN A 96 -7.76 -19.76 3.03
C ASN A 96 -6.79 -18.55 3.10
N ILE A 97 -6.05 -18.27 2.03
CA ILE A 97 -5.17 -17.09 1.89
C ILE A 97 -5.80 -16.00 1.00
N GLY A 98 -7.13 -16.00 0.85
CA GLY A 98 -7.85 -15.06 -0.03
C GLY A 98 -7.46 -13.58 0.17
N ALA A 99 -7.32 -13.15 1.43
CA ALA A 99 -6.89 -11.80 1.78
C ALA A 99 -5.48 -11.44 1.29
N MET A 100 -4.58 -12.42 1.14
CA MET A 100 -3.24 -12.21 0.58
C MET A 100 -3.30 -11.71 -0.86
N TYR A 101 -4.19 -12.27 -1.68
CA TYR A 101 -4.34 -11.85 -3.08
C TYR A 101 -4.83 -10.41 -3.21
N TYR A 102 -5.71 -9.98 -2.30
CA TYR A 102 -6.12 -8.58 -2.23
C TYR A 102 -4.94 -7.65 -1.88
N ILE A 103 -4.11 -8.03 -0.90
CA ILE A 103 -2.91 -7.26 -0.54
C ILE A 103 -1.96 -7.14 -1.74
N TRP A 104 -1.76 -8.22 -2.50
CA TRP A 104 -0.97 -8.19 -3.73
C TRP A 104 -1.53 -7.20 -4.76
N LEU A 105 -2.85 -7.19 -4.97
CA LEU A 105 -3.50 -6.24 -5.87
C LEU A 105 -3.23 -4.79 -5.43
N VAL A 106 -3.41 -4.48 -4.14
CA VAL A 106 -3.14 -3.14 -3.61
C VAL A 106 -1.66 -2.77 -3.72
N CYS A 107 -0.75 -3.73 -3.47
CA CYS A 107 0.70 -3.51 -3.64
C CYS A 107 1.06 -3.22 -5.10
N LEU A 108 0.47 -3.91 -6.07
CA LEU A 108 0.67 -3.64 -7.49
C LEU A 108 0.17 -2.24 -7.86
N VAL A 109 -1.03 -1.85 -7.42
CA VAL A 109 -1.56 -0.50 -7.65
C VAL A 109 -0.63 0.56 -7.03
N CYS A 110 -0.14 0.34 -5.81
CA CYS A 110 0.82 1.23 -5.16
C CYS A 110 2.14 1.32 -5.95
N PHE A 111 2.67 0.19 -6.40
CA PHE A 111 3.89 0.12 -7.19
C PHE A 111 3.78 0.92 -8.50
N PHE A 112 2.70 0.71 -9.26
CA PHE A 112 2.48 1.44 -10.52
C PHE A 112 2.23 2.93 -10.30
N THR A 113 1.43 3.31 -9.30
CA THR A 113 1.18 4.72 -8.99
C THR A 113 2.45 5.42 -8.49
N ALA A 114 3.31 4.74 -7.73
CA ALA A 114 4.61 5.26 -7.33
C ALA A 114 5.56 5.44 -8.53
N LEU A 115 5.56 4.55 -9.52
CA LEU A 115 6.31 4.73 -10.77
C LEU A 115 5.83 5.95 -11.54
N VAL A 116 4.51 6.11 -11.72
CA VAL A 116 3.93 7.30 -12.37
C VAL A 116 4.32 8.57 -11.63
N TYR A 117 4.18 8.58 -10.30
CA TYR A 117 4.58 9.72 -9.47
C TYR A 117 6.06 10.07 -9.64
N ARG A 118 6.95 9.07 -9.66
CA ARG A 118 8.39 9.26 -9.92
C ARG A 118 8.63 10.01 -11.22
N THR A 119 8.02 9.54 -12.30
CA THR A 119 8.22 10.09 -13.65
C THR A 119 7.73 11.54 -13.78
N GLN A 120 6.66 11.89 -13.06
CA GLN A 120 6.03 13.20 -13.17
C GLN A 120 6.62 14.25 -12.21
N PHE A 121 7.03 13.84 -11.00
CA PHE A 121 7.34 14.77 -9.89
C PHE A 121 8.75 14.62 -9.29
N GLU A 122 9.52 13.60 -9.65
CA GLU A 122 10.87 13.38 -9.10
C GLU A 122 11.97 13.30 -10.16
N THR A 123 11.65 12.99 -11.42
CA THR A 123 12.64 12.89 -12.51
C THR A 123 12.64 14.07 -13.48
N LYS A 124 11.68 14.99 -13.38
CA LYS A 124 11.75 16.24 -14.15
C LYS A 124 12.76 17.18 -13.47
N PRO A 125 13.74 17.73 -14.22
CA PRO A 125 14.74 18.64 -13.68
C PRO A 125 14.11 19.94 -13.17
#